data_AF-A0A0N0TUK5-F1
#
_entry.id   AF-A0A0N0TUK5-F1
#
_cell.length_a   1.000
_cell.length_b   1.000
_cell.length_c   1.000
_cell.angle_alpha   90.00
_cell.angle_beta   90.00
_cell.angle_gamma   90.00
#
_symmetry.space_group_name_H-M   'P 1'
#
loop_
_entity.id
_entity.type
_entity.pdbx_description
1 polymer ?
#
loop_
_entity_poly.entity_id
_entity_poly.type
_entity_poly.pdbx_seq_one_letter_code
_entity_poly.pdbx_strand_id
1 'polypeptide(L)'
;MGLAWPQRAALILGVLLVAWGVADLVRSEPRLAVLHLVTGVVTGVAAVRTRVARLVGSLMGVVYLVVFAFGVSEPGGAMDAGAVGNAAHLLIGFASVGVAESCAWCEQRARRAARPH
;
A
#
# COMPACT_ATOMS: atom_id res chain seq x y z
N MET A 1 -8.24 -1.58 -23.01
CA MET A 1 -8.85 -2.21 -21.83
C MET A 1 -8.51 -1.37 -20.61
N GLY A 2 -9.50 -0.85 -19.89
CA GLY A 2 -9.26 -0.04 -18.69
C GLY A 2 -8.80 -0.88 -17.51
N LEU A 3 -8.04 -0.28 -16.59
CA LEU A 3 -7.68 -0.90 -15.30
C LEU A 3 -8.93 -1.36 -14.55
N ALA A 4 -8.88 -2.56 -13.98
CA ALA A 4 -9.91 -3.02 -13.06
C ALA A 4 -9.93 -2.14 -11.81
N TRP A 5 -11.08 -2.05 -11.13
CA TRP A 5 -11.22 -1.18 -9.96
C TRP A 5 -10.15 -1.39 -8.86
N PRO A 6 -9.69 -2.61 -8.51
CA PRO A 6 -8.67 -2.76 -7.46
C PRO A 6 -7.29 -2.33 -7.94
N GLN A 7 -7.02 -2.42 -9.25
CA GLN A 7 -5.79 -1.87 -9.82
C GLN A 7 -5.81 -0.34 -9.80
N ARG A 8 -6.97 0.29 -10.04
CA ARG A 8 -7.11 1.75 -9.88
C ARG A 8 -6.89 2.18 -8.43
N ALA A 9 -7.44 1.44 -7.47
CA ALA A 9 -7.22 1.69 -6.05
C ALA A 9 -5.73 1.57 -5.69
N ALA A 10 -5.04 0.52 -6.16
CA ALA A 10 -3.60 0.35 -5.97
C ALA A 10 -2.80 1.51 -6.57
N LEU A 11 -3.15 1.95 -7.78
CA LEU A 11 -2.49 3.08 -8.43
C LEU A 11 -2.68 4.39 -7.65
N ILE A 12 -3.91 4.68 -7.22
CA ILE A 12 -4.23 5.87 -6.41
C ILE A 12 -3.45 5.83 -5.10
N LEU A 13 -3.46 4.69 -4.40
CA LEU A 13 -2.70 4.52 -3.16
C LEU A 13 -1.20 4.74 -3.38
N GLY A 14 -0.64 4.19 -4.46
CA GLY A 14 0.77 4.39 -4.83
C GLY A 14 1.10 5.88 -5.08
N VAL A 15 0.23 6.60 -5.80
CA VAL A 15 0.41 8.05 -6.05
C VAL A 15 0.33 8.84 -4.75
N LEU A 16 -0.64 8.55 -3.89
CA LEU A 16 -0.79 9.22 -2.59
C LEU A 16 0.44 8.99 -1.71
N LEU A 17 0.98 7.78 -1.69
CA LEU A 17 2.21 7.46 -0.95
C LEU A 17 3.43 8.20 -1.50
N VAL A 18 3.56 8.31 -2.83
CA VAL A 18 4.65 9.10 -3.42
C VAL A 18 4.51 10.59 -3.04
N ALA A 19 3.30 11.14 -3.12
CA ALA A 19 3.04 12.52 -2.72
C ALA A 19 3.34 12.74 -1.22
N TRP A 20 2.98 11.78 -0.36
CA TRP A 20 3.32 11.80 1.05
C TRP A 20 4.84 11.77 1.25
N GLY A 21 5.55 10.87 0.58
CA GLY A 21 7.00 10.78 0.68
C GLY A 21 7.72 12.05 0.23
N VAL A 22 7.18 12.79 -0.75
CA VAL A 22 7.68 14.12 -1.11
C VAL A 22 7.42 15.12 0.03
N ALA A 23 6.26 15.10 0.67
CA ALA A 23 5.97 15.96 1.81
C ALA A 23 6.92 15.68 2.99
N ASP A 24 7.31 14.42 3.22
CA ASP A 24 8.28 14.05 4.25
C ASP A 24 9.68 14.60 3.97
N LEU A 25 10.10 14.61 2.69
CA LEU A 25 11.36 15.25 2.30
C LEU A 25 11.33 16.75 2.62
N VAL A 26 10.22 17.43 2.33
CA VAL A 26 10.02 18.85 2.66
C VAL A 26 10.06 19.07 4.18
N ARG A 27 9.56 18.11 4.98
CA ARG A 27 9.59 18.14 6.44
C ARG A 27 10.92 17.69 7.06
N SER A 28 11.94 17.38 6.25
CA SER A 28 13.23 16.86 6.70
C SER A 28 13.14 15.54 7.48
N GLU A 29 12.20 14.66 7.07
CA GLU A 29 12.00 13.32 7.61
C GLU A 29 12.49 12.25 6.61
N PRO A 30 13.81 12.13 6.33
CA PRO A 30 14.32 11.35 5.20
C PRO A 30 14.00 9.85 5.28
N ARG A 31 13.83 9.29 6.48
CA ARG A 31 13.53 7.86 6.66
C ARG A 31 12.08 7.56 6.26
N LEU A 32 11.14 8.37 6.71
CA LEU A 32 9.73 8.27 6.34
C LEU A 32 9.53 8.57 4.86
N ALA A 33 10.27 9.56 4.33
CA ALA A 33 10.30 9.83 2.91
C ALA A 33 10.69 8.60 2.07
N VAL A 34 11.80 7.94 2.41
CA VAL A 34 12.24 6.73 1.71
C VAL A 34 11.19 5.62 1.81
N LEU A 35 10.61 5.41 2.99
CA LEU A 35 9.54 4.43 3.19
C LEU A 35 8.35 4.70 2.24
N HIS A 36 7.78 5.90 2.27
CA HIS A 36 6.58 6.22 1.49
C HIS A 36 6.87 6.29 -0.01
N LEU A 37 8.02 6.81 -0.42
CA LEU A 37 8.42 6.84 -1.83
C LEU A 37 8.60 5.42 -2.39
N VAL A 38 9.36 4.56 -1.71
CA VAL A 38 9.63 3.19 -2.19
C VAL A 38 8.34 2.38 -2.21
N THR A 39 7.58 2.39 -1.12
CA THR A 39 6.32 1.63 -1.06
C THR A 39 5.27 2.19 -2.04
N GLY A 40 5.24 3.50 -2.24
CA GLY A 40 4.36 4.16 -3.22
C GLY A 40 4.69 3.78 -4.66
N VAL A 41 5.97 3.85 -5.05
CA VAL A 41 6.43 3.43 -6.39
C VAL A 41 6.15 1.94 -6.61
N VAL A 42 6.51 1.08 -5.66
CA VAL A 42 6.28 -0.37 -5.76
C VAL A 42 4.78 -0.69 -5.92
N THR A 43 3.92 -0.05 -5.13
CA THR A 43 2.46 -0.24 -5.20
C THR A 43 1.89 0.29 -6.52
N GLY A 44 2.33 1.47 -6.96
CA GLY A 44 1.92 2.07 -8.23
C GLY A 44 2.31 1.23 -9.44
N VAL A 45 3.55 0.73 -9.47
CA VAL A 45 4.04 -0.18 -10.53
C VAL A 45 3.29 -1.50 -10.49
N ALA A 46 3.00 -2.05 -9.30
CA ALA A 46 2.28 -3.32 -9.15
C ALA A 46 0.84 -3.26 -9.73
N ALA A 47 0.23 -2.07 -9.77
CA ALA A 47 -1.12 -1.87 -10.29
C ALA A 47 -1.30 -2.35 -11.74
N VAL A 48 -0.23 -2.41 -12.55
CA VAL A 48 -0.31 -2.83 -13.96
C VAL A 48 -0.74 -4.29 -14.15
N ARG A 49 -0.60 -5.14 -13.12
CA ARG A 49 -1.00 -6.56 -13.17
C ARG A 49 -1.72 -6.97 -11.89
N THR A 50 -2.97 -7.42 -12.00
CA THR A 50 -3.81 -7.84 -10.86
C THR A 50 -3.11 -8.84 -9.93
N ARG A 51 -2.38 -9.82 -10.47
CA ARG A 51 -1.62 -10.79 -9.67
C ARG A 51 -0.50 -10.15 -8.87
N VAL A 52 0.19 -9.19 -9.47
CA VAL A 52 1.29 -8.47 -8.81
C VAL A 52 0.72 -7.53 -7.75
N ALA A 53 -0.33 -6.78 -8.08
CA ALA A 53 -1.06 -5.94 -7.13
C ALA A 53 -1.56 -6.73 -5.91
N ARG A 54 -2.04 -7.97 -6.09
CA ARG A 54 -2.41 -8.85 -4.97
C ARG A 54 -1.24 -9.15 -4.05
N LEU A 55 -0.13 -9.62 -4.61
CA LEU A 55 1.05 -10.02 -3.83
C LEU A 55 1.66 -8.81 -3.11
N VAL A 56 1.79 -7.68 -3.82
CA VAL A 56 2.31 -6.43 -3.27
C VAL A 56 1.37 -5.87 -2.21
N GLY A 57 0.05 -5.85 -2.43
CA GLY A 57 -0.91 -5.40 -1.41
C GLY A 57 -0.84 -6.24 -0.13
N SER A 58 -0.67 -7.57 -0.26
CA SER A 58 -0.51 -8.46 0.90
C SER A 58 0.78 -8.15 1.66
N LEU A 59 1.89 -7.97 0.93
CA LEU A 59 3.18 -7.59 1.52
C LEU A 59 3.12 -6.22 2.19
N MET A 60 2.53 -5.21 1.53
CA MET A 60 2.40 -3.86 2.06
C MET A 60 1.52 -3.82 3.30
N GLY A 61 0.49 -4.66 3.40
CA GLY A 61 -0.27 -4.83 4.63
C GLY A 61 0.62 -5.21 5.83
N VAL A 62 1.53 -6.19 5.64
CA VAL A 62 2.48 -6.60 6.68
C VAL A 62 3.51 -5.50 6.95
N VAL A 63 4.08 -4.88 5.91
CA VAL A 63 5.06 -3.81 6.05
C VAL A 63 4.49 -2.67 6.89
N TYR A 64 3.32 -2.16 6.53
CA TYR A 64 2.71 -1.03 7.24
C TYR A 64 2.20 -1.39 8.65
N LEU A 65 1.85 -2.65 8.89
CA LEU A 65 1.59 -3.15 10.25
C LEU A 65 2.86 -3.11 11.11
N VAL A 66 4.00 -3.55 10.55
CA VAL A 66 5.30 -3.50 11.24
C VAL A 66 5.73 -2.05 11.49
N VAL A 67 5.59 -1.18 10.48
CA VAL A 67 5.87 0.26 10.62
C VAL A 67 5.02 0.87 11.74
N PHE A 68 3.72 0.61 11.74
CA PHE A 68 2.83 1.08 12.80
C PHE A 68 3.26 0.59 14.18
N ALA A 69 3.56 -0.72 14.31
CA ALA A 69 3.99 -1.31 15.57
C ALA A 69 5.25 -0.64 16.12
N PHE A 70 6.25 -0.42 15.27
CA PHE A 70 7.45 0.31 15.68
C PHE A 70 7.17 1.77 16.03
N GLY A 71 6.40 2.47 15.20
CA GLY A 71 6.06 3.88 15.40
C GLY A 71 5.33 4.15 16.72
N VAL A 72 4.45 3.25 17.17
CA VAL A 72 3.77 3.40 18.47
C VAL A 72 4.57 2.87 19.66
N SER A 73 5.55 2.00 19.44
CA SER A 73 6.33 1.38 20.52
C SER A 73 7.46 2.25 21.06
N GLU A 74 7.99 3.17 20.27
CA GLU A 74 9.14 3.99 20.61
C GLU A 74 8.90 5.46 20.21
N PRO A 75 8.28 6.28 21.09
CA PRO A 75 8.05 7.69 20.82
C PRO A 75 9.36 8.45 20.55
N GLY A 76 9.41 9.21 19.46
CA GLY A 76 10.62 9.88 18.96
C GLY A 76 11.62 8.96 18.25
N GLY A 77 11.29 7.67 18.10
CA GLY A 77 12.08 6.69 17.37
C GLY A 77 12.08 6.94 15.86
N ALA A 78 12.93 6.19 15.13
CA ALA A 78 13.15 6.40 13.69
C ALA A 78 11.90 6.19 12.80
N MET A 79 10.88 5.51 13.33
CA MET A 79 9.62 5.19 12.64
C MET A 79 8.42 5.91 13.26
N ASP A 80 8.61 6.73 14.29
CA ASP A 80 7.52 7.48 14.91
C ASP A 80 7.14 8.68 14.04
N ALA A 81 5.94 8.63 13.43
CA ALA A 81 5.36 9.72 12.67
C ALA A 81 4.35 10.55 13.48
N GLY A 82 4.37 10.41 14.81
CA GLY A 82 3.36 10.95 15.72
C GLY A 82 2.02 10.23 15.60
N ALA A 83 1.07 10.57 16.47
CA ALA A 83 -0.21 9.87 16.58
C ALA A 83 -0.97 9.79 15.24
N VAL A 84 -1.04 10.90 14.50
CA VAL A 84 -1.75 10.98 13.23
C VAL A 84 -1.03 10.18 12.13
N GLY A 85 0.30 10.30 12.04
CA GLY A 85 1.10 9.57 11.05
C GLY A 85 1.05 8.05 11.29
N ASN A 86 1.20 7.62 12.54
CA ASN A 86 1.11 6.21 12.90
C ASN A 86 -0.30 5.65 12.62
N ALA A 87 -1.36 6.39 12.95
CA ALA A 87 -2.72 5.99 12.59
C ALA A 87 -2.89 5.86 11.06
N ALA A 88 -2.29 6.78 10.29
CA ALA A 88 -2.31 6.71 8.84
C ALA A 88 -1.55 5.48 8.31
N HIS A 89 -0.40 5.12 8.89
CA HIS A 89 0.32 3.89 8.54
C HIS A 89 -0.56 2.64 8.71
N LEU A 90 -1.30 2.56 9.82
CA LEU A 90 -2.25 1.46 10.03
C LEU A 90 -3.34 1.43 8.95
N LEU A 91 -3.93 2.58 8.62
CA LEU A 91 -4.95 2.70 7.58
C LEU A 91 -4.42 2.32 6.19
N ILE A 92 -3.17 2.69 5.87
CA ILE A 92 -2.49 2.30 4.63
C ILE A 92 -2.29 0.78 4.59
N GLY A 93 -1.95 0.16 5.72
CA GLY A 93 -1.88 -1.29 5.86
C GLY A 93 -3.22 -1.96 5.51
N PHE A 94 -4.32 -1.49 6.10
CA PHE A 94 -5.67 -1.99 5.78
C PHE A 94 -6.07 -1.77 4.33
N ALA A 95 -5.77 -0.59 3.77
CA ALA A 95 -6.03 -0.30 2.36
C ALA A 95 -5.28 -1.27 1.44
N SER A 96 -4.04 -1.61 1.78
CA SER A 96 -3.21 -2.57 1.04
C SER A 96 -3.79 -3.99 1.06
N VAL A 97 -4.29 -4.43 2.23
CA VAL A 97 -5.00 -5.72 2.36
C VAL A 97 -6.29 -5.71 1.55
N GLY A 98 -7.08 -4.64 1.63
CA GLY A 98 -8.32 -4.50 0.85
C GLY A 98 -8.08 -4.57 -0.67
N VAL A 99 -7.00 -3.95 -1.16
CA VAL A 99 -6.55 -4.10 -2.56
C VAL A 99 -6.23 -5.56 -2.87
N ALA A 100 -5.49 -6.24 -2.00
CA ALA A 100 -5.09 -7.62 -2.21
C ALA A 100 -6.28 -8.58 -2.29
N GLU A 101 -7.21 -8.51 -1.33
CA GLU A 101 -8.42 -9.32 -1.31
C GLU A 101 -9.28 -9.07 -2.54
N SER A 102 -9.41 -7.81 -2.95
CA SER A 102 -10.17 -7.41 -4.13
C SER A 102 -9.55 -7.93 -5.43
N CYS A 103 -8.22 -7.91 -5.55
CA CYS A 103 -7.52 -8.55 -6.65
C CYS A 103 -7.73 -10.08 -6.65
N ALA A 104 -7.67 -10.73 -5.48
CA ALA A 104 -7.92 -12.16 -5.35
C ALA A 104 -9.35 -12.53 -5.79
N TRP A 105 -10.34 -11.74 -5.38
CA TRP A 105 -11.73 -11.90 -5.80
C TRP A 105 -11.89 -11.79 -7.32
N CYS A 106 -11.29 -10.76 -7.94
CA CYS A 106 -11.31 -10.59 -9.39
C CYS A 106 -10.69 -11.79 -10.14
N GLU A 107 -9.56 -12.32 -9.65
CA GLU A 107 -8.93 -13.52 -10.22
C GLU A 107 -9.84 -14.75 -10.09
N GLN A 108 -10.45 -14.97 -8.92
CA GLN A 108 -11.36 -16.09 -8.70
C GLN A 108 -12.59 -16.00 -9.60
N ARG A 109 -13.19 -14.81 -9.75
CA ARG A 109 -14.32 -14.56 -10.64
C ARG A 109 -13.97 -14.87 -12.10
N ALA A 110 -12.81 -14.41 -12.57
CA ALA A 110 -12.34 -14.69 -13.93
C ALA A 110 -12.13 -16.20 -14.17
N ARG A 111 -11.54 -16.92 -13.20
CA ARG A 111 -11.35 -18.38 -13.27
C ARG A 111 -12.67 -19.14 -13.32
N ARG A 112 -13.68 -18.71 -12.55
CA ARG A 112 -15.02 -19.32 -12.57
C ARG A 112 -15.70 -19.12 -13.91
N ALA A 113 -15.61 -17.93 -14.49
CA ALA A 113 -16.18 -17.64 -15.81
C ALA A 113 -15.52 -18.42 -16.97
N ALA A 114 -14.26 -18.83 -16.80
CA ALA A 114 -13.52 -19.59 -17.80
C ALA A 114 -13.70 -21.12 -17.69
N ARG A 115 -14.41 -21.63 -16.67
CA ARG A 115 -14.69 -23.07 -16.56
C ARG A 115 -15.92 -23.41 -17.41
N PRO A 116 -15.82 -24.31 -18.39
CA PRO A 116 -16.99 -24.82 -19.10
C PRO A 116 -17.88 -25.61 -18.13
N HIS A 117 -19.20 -25.44 -18.28
CA HIS A 117 -20.24 -26.20 -17.58
C HIS A 117 -20.22 -27.67 -18.02
#